data_AF-A0A4R2NLR6-F1
#
_entry.id   AF-A0A4R2NLR6-F1
#
_cell.length_a   1.000
_cell.length_b   1.000
_cell.length_c   1.000
_cell.angle_alpha   90.00
_cell.angle_beta   90.00
_cell.angle_gamma   90.00
#
_symmetry.space_group_name_H-M   'P 1'
#
loop_
_entity.id
_entity.type
_entity.pdbx_description
1 polymer ?
#
loop_
_entity_poly.entity_id
_entity_poly.type
_entity_poly.pdbx_seq_one_letter_code
_entity_poly.pdbx_strand_id
1 'polypeptide(L)'
;MLIMNVGYAIETFTDDFQIDFAKKEKCRGIVKLEVFVISPSIPLLVKDGSGMRIVADDTPFVIESNYPIVKGIIRFEFSENSELLDINEKQEKKALVRYLYSEK
;
A
#
# COMPACT_ATOMS: atom_id res chain seq x y z
N MET A 1 17.46 22.19 10.44
CA MET A 1 16.93 21.21 9.47
C MET A 1 17.51 19.87 9.86
N LEU A 2 16.72 19.02 10.54
CA LEU A 2 17.17 17.66 10.89
C LEU A 2 17.15 16.84 9.61
N ILE A 3 18.33 16.41 9.16
CA ILE A 3 18.45 15.43 8.08
C ILE A 3 18.00 14.11 8.69
N MET A 4 16.72 13.78 8.51
CA MET A 4 16.26 12.41 8.73
C MET A 4 16.90 11.59 7.63
N ASN A 5 17.88 10.76 7.98
CA ASN A 5 18.24 9.65 7.10
C ASN A 5 17.07 8.66 7.15
N VAL A 6 16.73 8.08 6.00
CA VAL A 6 15.47 7.35 5.83
C VAL A 6 15.72 6.06 5.07
N GLY A 7 15.27 4.93 5.64
CA GLY A 7 15.31 3.64 4.97
C GLY A 7 14.08 3.44 4.09
N TYR A 8 14.26 2.83 2.92
CA TYR A 8 13.14 2.41 2.06
C TYR A 8 13.07 0.89 1.96
N ALA A 9 11.85 0.34 1.95
CA ALA A 9 11.60 -1.04 1.54
C ALA A 9 10.43 -1.10 0.56
N ILE A 10 10.48 -2.05 -0.35
CA ILE A 10 9.45 -2.29 -1.35
C ILE A 10 8.99 -3.73 -1.21
N GLU A 11 7.68 -3.95 -1.19
CA GLU A 11 7.05 -5.26 -1.21
C GLU A 11 6.05 -5.32 -2.38
N THR A 12 5.88 -6.50 -2.97
CA THR A 12 4.91 -6.75 -4.03
C THR A 12 3.94 -7.80 -3.56
N PHE A 13 2.65 -7.57 -3.79
CA PHE A 13 1.56 -8.46 -3.41
C PHE A 13 0.77 -8.86 -4.64
N THR A 14 0.49 -10.16 -4.74
CA THR A 14 -0.29 -10.77 -5.83
C THR A 14 -1.61 -11.37 -5.37
N ASP A 15 -1.92 -11.20 -4.09
CA ASP A 15 -3.13 -11.68 -3.43
C ASP A 15 -3.57 -10.62 -2.40
N ASP A 16 -4.79 -10.77 -1.89
CA ASP A 16 -5.29 -9.94 -0.78
C ASP A 16 -4.28 -9.94 0.36
N PHE A 17 -4.05 -8.76 0.93
CA PHE A 17 -2.95 -8.59 1.87
C PHE A 17 -3.33 -7.65 3.01
N GLN A 18 -2.57 -7.80 4.10
CA GLN A 18 -2.66 -6.90 5.23
C GLN A 18 -1.28 -6.44 5.65
N ILE A 19 -1.18 -5.19 6.05
CA ILE A 19 0.02 -4.60 6.61
C ILE A 19 -0.21 -4.46 8.10
N ASP A 20 0.51 -5.26 8.86
CA ASP A 20 0.63 -5.13 10.31
C ASP A 20 1.88 -4.31 10.61
N PHE A 21 1.68 -3.05 11.02
CA PHE A 21 2.79 -2.12 11.28
C PHE A 21 3.70 -2.59 12.41
N ALA A 22 3.19 -3.40 13.35
CA ALA A 22 4.00 -3.93 14.45
C ALA A 22 5.02 -4.98 13.98
N LYS A 23 4.76 -5.66 12.84
CA LYS A 23 5.66 -6.67 12.26
C LYS A 23 6.72 -6.09 11.33
N LYS A 24 6.66 -4.78 11.05
CA LYS A 24 7.63 -4.10 10.18
C LYS A 24 8.81 -3.60 11.03
N GLU A 25 9.57 -4.54 11.61
CA GLU A 25 10.61 -4.31 12.63
C GLU A 25 11.89 -3.62 12.13
N LYS A 26 11.91 -3.07 10.91
CA LYS A 26 13.15 -2.59 10.31
C LYS A 26 13.69 -1.30 10.97
N CYS A 27 12.85 -0.44 11.58
CA CYS A 27 13.29 0.78 12.28
C CYS A 27 12.32 1.26 13.40
N ARG A 28 12.39 2.55 13.86
CA ARG A 28 11.51 3.15 14.89
C ARG A 28 10.02 3.22 14.51
N GLY A 29 9.67 2.78 13.31
CA GLY A 29 8.31 2.76 12.75
C GLY A 29 8.27 3.28 11.32
N ILE A 30 7.10 3.23 10.72
CA ILE A 30 6.84 3.70 9.35
C ILE A 30 6.37 5.15 9.40
N VAL A 31 6.99 6.04 8.62
CA VAL A 31 6.59 7.46 8.50
C VAL A 31 5.78 7.72 7.25
N LYS A 32 5.98 6.90 6.20
CA LYS A 32 5.18 6.94 4.98
C LYS A 32 4.95 5.54 4.44
N LEU A 33 3.72 5.28 4.03
CA LEU A 33 3.29 4.11 3.28
C LEU A 33 2.72 4.60 1.95
N GLU A 34 3.17 4.02 0.84
CA GLU A 34 2.60 4.25 -0.49
C GLU A 34 2.15 2.91 -1.08
N VAL A 35 0.91 2.82 -1.55
CA VAL A 35 0.35 1.63 -2.17
C VAL A 35 -0.03 1.96 -3.60
N PHE A 36 0.59 1.26 -4.54
CA PHE A 36 0.38 1.38 -5.97
C PHE A 36 -0.30 0.12 -6.50
N VAL A 37 -1.25 0.29 -7.42
CA VAL A 37 -1.74 -0.80 -8.26
C VAL A 37 -1.05 -0.69 -9.62
N ILE A 38 -0.39 -1.76 -10.08
CA ILE A 38 0.47 -1.70 -11.26
C ILE A 38 -0.30 -2.19 -12.49
N SER A 39 -0.41 -1.36 -13.52
CA SER A 39 -1.09 -1.75 -14.76
C SER A 39 -0.37 -2.90 -15.49
N PRO A 40 -1.09 -3.88 -16.08
CA PRO A 40 -2.53 -4.11 -15.92
C PRO A 40 -2.82 -4.90 -14.63
N SER A 41 -3.55 -4.30 -13.67
CA SER A 41 -3.98 -4.99 -12.45
C SER A 41 -5.39 -4.60 -12.06
N ILE A 42 -6.09 -5.53 -11.42
CA ILE A 42 -7.41 -5.26 -10.86
C ILE A 42 -7.30 -4.26 -9.69
N PRO A 43 -8.32 -3.41 -9.47
CA PRO A 43 -8.31 -2.41 -8.40
C PRO A 43 -8.20 -3.02 -7.00
N LEU A 44 -7.62 -2.28 -6.05
CA LEU A 44 -7.65 -2.62 -4.62
C LEU A 44 -8.74 -1.83 -3.90
N LEU A 45 -9.37 -2.48 -2.93
CA LEU A 45 -10.25 -1.86 -1.95
C LEU A 45 -9.52 -1.71 -0.62
N VAL A 46 -9.60 -0.54 -0.02
CA VAL A 46 -9.13 -0.30 1.34
C VAL A 46 -10.21 -0.75 2.31
N LYS A 47 -9.92 -1.74 3.17
CA LYS A 47 -10.90 -2.32 4.12
C LYS A 47 -10.88 -1.58 5.46
N ASP A 48 -11.02 -0.26 5.41
CA ASP A 48 -11.11 0.64 6.57
C ASP A 48 -12.53 1.20 6.80
N GLY A 49 -13.49 0.80 5.95
CA GLY A 49 -14.87 1.29 5.97
C GLY A 49 -15.14 2.51 5.09
N SER A 50 -14.10 3.12 4.49
CA SER A 50 -14.25 4.26 3.58
C SER A 50 -14.82 3.88 2.21
N GLY A 51 -14.66 2.61 1.81
CA GLY A 51 -14.96 2.17 0.45
C GLY A 51 -13.97 2.71 -0.59
N MET A 52 -12.85 3.28 -0.16
CA MET A 52 -11.80 3.81 -1.03
C MET A 52 -11.25 2.71 -1.95
N ARG A 53 -11.02 3.10 -3.20
CA ARG A 53 -10.49 2.24 -4.25
C ARG A 53 -9.17 2.80 -4.74
N ILE A 54 -8.23 1.91 -5.06
CA ILE A 54 -6.94 2.23 -5.66
C ILE A 54 -6.95 1.55 -7.03
N VAL A 55 -6.80 2.32 -8.08
CA VAL A 55 -6.81 1.83 -9.48
C VAL A 55 -5.40 1.87 -10.05
N ALA A 56 -5.19 1.19 -11.17
CA ALA A 56 -3.92 1.19 -11.87
C ALA A 56 -3.67 2.55 -12.52
N ASP A 57 -2.96 3.45 -11.82
CA ASP A 57 -2.52 4.75 -12.31
C ASP A 57 -1.21 5.19 -11.62
N ASP A 58 -0.76 6.42 -11.88
CA ASP A 58 0.45 7.00 -11.29
C ASP A 58 0.25 7.56 -9.87
N THR A 59 -0.95 7.43 -9.28
CA THR A 59 -1.33 8.02 -7.99
C THR A 59 -1.41 6.95 -6.90
N PRO A 60 -0.44 6.89 -5.97
CA PRO A 60 -0.53 5.95 -4.86
C PRO A 60 -1.59 6.35 -3.85
N PHE A 61 -2.14 5.36 -3.16
CA PHE A 61 -2.72 5.58 -1.84
C PHE A 61 -1.58 5.84 -0.84
N VAL A 62 -1.69 6.93 -0.07
CA VAL A 62 -0.64 7.37 0.84
C VAL A 62 -1.16 7.45 2.27
N ILE A 63 -0.41 6.85 3.19
CA ILE A 63 -0.49 7.16 4.62
C ILE A 63 0.83 7.82 5.00
N GLU A 64 0.75 9.05 5.50
CA GLU A 64 1.91 9.82 5.94
C GLU A 64 1.68 10.33 7.36
N SER A 65 2.73 10.29 8.17
CA SER A 65 2.68 10.73 9.56
C SER A 65 3.99 11.40 9.97
N ASN A 66 3.87 12.50 10.69
CA ASN A 66 5.01 13.19 11.30
C ASN A 66 5.63 12.38 12.46
N TYR A 67 4.92 11.36 12.95
CA TYR A 67 5.36 10.46 14.01
C TYR A 67 5.39 9.01 13.51
N PRO A 68 6.39 8.19 13.90
CA PRO A 68 6.48 6.81 13.44
C PRO A 68 5.23 6.00 13.81
N ILE A 69 4.63 5.37 12.80
CA ILE A 69 3.55 4.40 12.93
C ILE A 69 4.17 3.06 13.32
N VAL A 70 3.91 2.63 14.56
CA VAL A 70 4.48 1.40 15.14
C VAL A 70 3.45 0.29 15.36
N LYS A 71 2.16 0.60 15.19
CA LYS A 71 1.06 -0.33 15.45
C LYS A 71 -0.13 -0.03 14.54
N GLY A 72 -1.02 -1.02 14.41
CA GLY A 72 -2.21 -0.95 13.58
C GLY A 72 -2.16 -1.97 12.46
N ILE A 73 -3.32 -2.23 11.88
CA ILE A 73 -3.47 -3.13 10.74
C ILE A 73 -4.28 -2.39 9.68
N ILE A 74 -3.79 -2.39 8.44
CA ILE A 74 -4.57 -2.00 7.27
C ILE A 74 -4.69 -3.20 6.33
N ARG A 75 -5.87 -3.39 5.77
CA ARG A 75 -6.22 -4.53 4.92
C ARG A 75 -6.61 -4.04 3.53
N PHE A 76 -6.13 -4.75 2.52
CA PHE A 76 -6.41 -4.48 1.12
C PHE A 76 -6.91 -5.75 0.45
N GLU A 77 -7.96 -5.62 -0.34
CA GLU A 77 -8.54 -6.72 -1.10
C GLU A 77 -8.64 -6.32 -2.57
N PHE A 78 -8.26 -7.23 -3.45
CA PHE A 78 -8.43 -7.01 -4.87
C PHE A 78 -9.90 -7.18 -5.27
N SER A 79 -10.44 -6.21 -6.01
CA SER A 79 -11.85 -6.18 -6.40
C SER A 79 -12.04 -6.64 -7.83
N GLU A 80 -12.55 -7.86 -7.98
CA GLU A 80 -12.93 -8.48 -9.26
C GLU A 80 -14.29 -8.01 -9.79
N ASN A 81 -14.88 -6.95 -9.21
CA ASN A 81 -16.21 -6.49 -9.60
C ASN A 81 -16.23 -6.09 -11.09
N SER A 82 -17.08 -6.77 -11.87
CA SER A 82 -17.09 -6.78 -13.33
C SER A 82 -17.41 -5.43 -13.99
N GLU A 83 -18.00 -4.49 -13.25
CA GLU A 83 -18.26 -3.12 -13.73
C GLU A 83 -16.99 -2.25 -13.84
N LEU A 84 -15.85 -2.75 -13.31
CA LEU A 84 -14.61 -2.00 -13.16
C LEU A 84 -13.44 -2.60 -13.94
N LEU A 85 -13.64 -3.76 -14.57
CA LEU A 85 -12.64 -4.46 -15.36
C LEU A 85 -12.81 -4.07 -16.82
N ASP A 86 -11.73 -3.63 -17.47
CA ASP A 86 -11.72 -3.51 -18.92
C ASP A 86 -11.77 -4.92 -19.48
N ILE A 87 -12.95 -5.30 -19.99
CA ILE A 87 -13.38 -6.67 -20.35
C ILE A 87 -12.49 -7.36 -21.41
N ASN A 88 -11.50 -6.66 -21.95
CA ASN A 88 -10.67 -7.08 -23.07
C ASN A 88 -9.24 -7.49 -22.69
N GLU A 89 -8.82 -7.32 -21.43
CA GLU A 89 -7.48 -7.73 -20.99
C GLU A 89 -7.51 -8.61 -19.74
N LYS A 90 -6.68 -9.65 -19.74
CA LYS A 90 -6.46 -10.51 -18.56
C LYS A 90 -5.73 -9.67 -17.50
N GLN A 91 -6.48 -9.04 -16.61
CA GLN A 91 -5.91 -8.25 -15.52
C GLN A 91 -5.33 -9.17 -14.44
N GLU A 92 -4.13 -8.87 -13.96
CA GLU A 92 -3.49 -9.61 -12.88
C GLU A 92 -3.83 -9.00 -11.52
N LYS A 93 -3.51 -9.70 -10.43
CA LYS A 93 -3.48 -9.11 -9.10
C LYS A 93 -2.07 -8.65 -8.84
N LYS A 94 -1.84 -7.33 -8.80
CA LYS A 94 -0.51 -6.79 -8.54
C LYS A 94 -0.55 -5.43 -7.86
N ALA A 95 -0.06 -5.43 -6.63
CA ALA A 95 0.14 -4.23 -5.83
C ALA A 95 1.61 -4.09 -5.46
N LEU A 96 2.11 -2.86 -5.46
CA LEU A 96 3.43 -2.51 -4.96
C LEU A 96 3.28 -1.60 -3.75
N VAL A 97 3.91 -1.97 -2.65
CA VAL A 97 3.89 -1.19 -1.41
C VAL A 97 5.29 -0.68 -1.12
N ARG A 98 5.42 0.64 -0.94
CA ARG A 98 6.65 1.28 -0.50
C ARG A 98 6.51 1.74 0.94
N TYR A 99 7.53 1.43 1.72
CA TYR A 99 7.64 1.82 3.11
C TYR A 99 8.80 2.78 3.27
N LEU A 100 8.54 3.88 3.95
CA LEU A 100 9.55 4.81 4.41
C LEU A 100 9.66 4.71 5.93
N TYR A 101 10.85 4.40 6.43
CA TYR A 101 11.08 4.14 7.85
C TYR A 101 11.77 5.30 8.55
N SER A 102 11.36 5.60 9.79
CA SER A 102 12.10 6.50 10.67
C SER A 102 13.34 5.80 11.21
N GLU A 103 14.51 6.42 11.09
CA GLU A 103 15.75 5.85 11.58
C GLU A 103 15.84 5.60 13.09
N LYS A 104 16.81 4.77 13.48
CA LYS A 104 17.11 4.43 14.87
C LYS A 104 17.80 5.54 15.62
#